data_AF-A0A6A6HV04-F1
#
_entry.id   AF-A0A6A6HV04-F1
#
_cell.length_a   1.000
_cell.length_b   1.000
_cell.length_c   1.000
_cell.angle_alpha   90.00
_cell.angle_beta   90.00
_cell.angle_gamma   90.00
#
_symmetry.space_group_name_H-M   'P 1'
#
loop_
_entity.id
_entity.type
_entity.pdbx_description
1 polymer ?
#
loop_
_entity_poly.entity_id
_entity_poly.type
_entity_poly.pdbx_seq_one_letter_code
_entity_poly.pdbx_strand_id
1 'polypeptide(L)'
;MSQPDFEPEWIWGDDAETTVFAQGYGLGLTVIFNFVRAQEKPPSSLANRICTSFHGIEMADEKDPFPDSSAMREALWDAIHTVWPRCNKDPQISKPNAVVNIDRDDDSSEVTWSVYHHPMFPRYVQHLADEQRRLTTVGRSPFVLKPTDTVVDFGKLIRFEQLGGRGCATRGIDFRTFLAHCDGEDDATIRFMIRAWHKSNELLRKMPPHPNVAPAPTAFVTIKVPEIGPGTVVCGCLQPLFPGGDVGDRVEKTVAHTHRVARTYHMDIKPGNFLIDENDNLVLGDWEQTDAPATTLAPEADGTWDVEEAAKNEDSAAPSCDERPRPQLLYTKYSGPPRRNVDDELGDYSWHSWNVFPVWNLAHPLALELAEVFSLGGSMWMLLRQPGMDFETSDIPERWGEMVDRCMSKDPNERPDVVEVARFWEAAWEEAS
;
A
#
# COMPACT_ATOMS: atom_id res chain seq x y z
N MET A 1 2.07 22.17 21.52
CA MET A 1 3.26 22.60 20.75
C MET A 1 2.74 23.40 19.56
N SER A 2 3.35 24.54 19.21
CA SER A 2 3.00 25.22 17.96
C SER A 2 3.48 24.34 16.82
N GLN A 3 2.55 23.87 15.97
CA GLN A 3 2.90 23.15 14.75
C GLN A 3 3.85 24.02 13.92
N PRO A 4 4.93 23.46 13.33
CA PRO A 4 5.75 24.21 12.40
C PRO A 4 4.87 24.76 11.27
N ASP A 5 5.22 25.94 10.76
CA ASP A 5 4.43 26.61 9.73
C ASP A 5 4.33 25.77 8.44
N PHE A 6 5.32 24.90 8.18
CA PHE A 6 5.39 24.00 7.03
C PHE A 6 6.30 22.78 7.31
N GLU A 7 5.90 21.61 6.82
CA GLU A 7 6.62 20.33 6.91
C GLU A 7 6.81 19.74 5.50
N PRO A 8 8.07 19.49 5.08
CA PRO A 8 8.39 18.72 3.87
C PRO A 8 7.89 17.27 3.95
N GLU A 9 7.30 16.73 2.88
CA GLU A 9 6.86 15.33 2.85
C GLU A 9 7.50 14.50 1.72
N TRP A 10 7.19 14.80 0.46
CA TRP A 10 7.53 13.95 -0.68
C TRP A 10 8.18 14.73 -1.82
N ILE A 11 9.04 14.07 -2.58
CA ILE A 11 9.58 14.54 -3.87
C ILE A 11 9.49 13.38 -4.86
N TRP A 12 8.99 13.63 -6.06
CA TRP A 12 8.93 12.67 -7.16
C TRP A 12 9.09 13.35 -8.51
N GLY A 13 9.37 12.60 -9.56
CA GLY A 13 9.50 13.09 -10.92
C GLY A 13 8.40 12.54 -11.82
N ASP A 14 8.20 13.16 -12.99
CA ASP A 14 7.41 12.58 -14.08
C ASP A 14 8.23 11.64 -14.96
N ASP A 15 7.56 10.75 -15.69
CA ASP A 15 8.20 9.80 -16.61
C ASP A 15 8.88 10.49 -17.81
N ALA A 16 8.43 11.70 -18.16
CA ALA A 16 9.03 12.49 -19.24
C ALA A 16 10.34 13.17 -18.84
N GLU A 17 10.74 13.05 -17.57
CA GLU A 17 11.92 13.69 -17.00
C GLU A 17 11.92 15.23 -17.21
N THR A 18 10.73 15.84 -17.16
CA THR A 18 10.54 17.27 -17.39
C THR A 18 10.13 18.03 -16.15
N THR A 19 9.55 17.35 -15.17
CA THR A 19 8.96 17.96 -13.99
C THR A 19 9.42 17.21 -12.75
N VAL A 20 9.78 17.96 -11.72
CA VAL A 20 9.93 17.45 -10.36
C VAL A 20 8.82 18.05 -9.51
N PHE A 21 8.06 17.20 -8.87
CA PHE A 21 7.02 17.57 -7.94
C PHE A 21 7.52 17.41 -6.51
N ALA A 22 6.95 18.22 -5.63
CA ALA A 22 7.12 18.09 -4.19
C ALA A 22 5.77 18.26 -3.48
N GLN A 23 5.58 17.60 -2.35
CA GLN A 23 4.42 17.78 -1.49
C GLN A 23 4.89 18.19 -0.11
N GLY A 24 4.20 19.15 0.48
CA GLY A 24 4.36 19.47 1.89
C GLY A 24 3.04 19.87 2.53
N TYR A 25 3.08 19.96 3.85
CA TYR A 25 1.91 20.23 4.68
C TYR A 25 2.16 21.42 5.61
N GLY A 26 1.16 22.26 5.81
CA GLY A 26 1.23 23.34 6.79
C GLY A 26 -0.13 24.01 6.97
N LEU A 27 -0.43 24.42 8.21
CA LEU A 27 -1.67 25.13 8.57
C LEU A 27 -2.95 24.39 8.10
N GLY A 28 -2.96 23.06 8.16
CA GLY A 28 -4.12 22.25 7.74
C GLY A 28 -4.24 22.03 6.23
N LEU A 29 -3.27 22.48 5.42
CA LEU A 29 -3.27 22.35 3.97
C LEU A 29 -2.17 21.40 3.50
N THR A 30 -2.51 20.51 2.58
CA THR A 30 -1.55 19.72 1.80
C THR A 30 -1.44 20.34 0.42
N VAL A 31 -0.22 20.67 -0.01
CA VAL A 31 0.04 21.41 -1.24
C VAL A 31 1.06 20.69 -2.10
N ILE A 32 0.77 20.59 -3.38
CA ILE A 32 1.71 20.10 -4.40
C ILE A 32 2.42 21.31 -5.02
N PHE A 33 3.74 21.26 -5.02
CA PHE A 33 4.64 22.18 -5.69
C PHE A 33 5.24 21.48 -6.90
N ASN A 34 5.62 22.22 -7.92
CA ASN A 34 6.41 21.67 -9.02
C ASN A 34 7.50 22.63 -9.51
N PHE A 35 8.49 22.00 -10.11
CA PHE A 35 9.62 22.61 -10.79
C PHE A 35 9.63 22.05 -12.20
N VAL A 36 9.50 22.91 -13.21
CA VAL A 36 9.38 22.51 -14.61
C VAL A 36 10.67 22.87 -15.35
N ARG A 37 11.27 21.87 -15.99
CA ARG A 37 12.40 22.05 -16.89
C ARG A 37 11.93 22.75 -18.16
N ALA A 38 12.58 23.85 -18.49
CA ALA A 38 12.24 24.70 -19.63
C ALA A 38 13.47 24.91 -20.53
N GLN A 39 13.35 24.62 -21.83
CA GLN A 39 14.46 24.74 -22.79
C GLN A 39 14.86 26.19 -23.03
N GLU A 40 13.91 27.10 -22.90
CA GLU A 40 14.11 28.54 -23.02
C GLU A 40 14.82 29.16 -21.81
N LYS A 41 14.92 28.43 -20.70
CA LYS A 41 15.62 28.88 -19.49
C LYS A 41 17.06 28.39 -19.48
N PRO A 42 17.97 29.17 -18.89
CA PRO A 42 19.35 28.74 -18.71
C PRO A 42 19.43 27.45 -17.87
N PRO A 43 20.43 26.57 -18.13
CA PRO A 43 20.66 25.37 -17.32
C PRO A 43 20.92 25.67 -15.83
N SER A 44 21.39 26.88 -15.52
CA SER A 44 21.63 27.35 -14.15
C SER A 44 20.37 27.72 -13.37
N SER A 45 19.22 27.86 -14.04
CA SER A 45 17.95 28.17 -13.35
C SER A 45 17.60 27.07 -12.34
N LEU A 46 16.99 27.47 -11.23
CA LEU A 46 16.71 26.55 -10.12
C LEU A 46 15.88 25.34 -10.56
N ALA A 47 14.83 25.56 -11.34
CA ALA A 47 13.97 24.49 -11.82
C ALA A 47 14.71 23.51 -12.75
N ASN A 48 15.54 24.02 -13.68
CA ASN A 48 16.34 23.17 -14.55
C ASN A 48 17.36 22.35 -13.76
N ARG A 49 18.08 22.96 -12.80
CA ARG A 49 19.04 22.25 -11.94
C ARG A 49 18.40 21.16 -11.10
N ILE A 50 17.22 21.43 -10.52
CA ILE A 50 16.45 20.45 -9.76
C ILE A 50 16.04 19.27 -10.65
N CYS A 51 15.43 19.55 -11.81
CA CYS A 51 14.97 18.51 -12.71
C CYS A 51 16.12 17.65 -13.25
N THR A 52 17.19 18.29 -13.74
CA THR A 52 18.38 17.60 -14.22
C THR A 52 19.01 16.73 -13.13
N SER A 53 19.17 17.27 -11.91
CA SER A 53 19.78 16.52 -10.79
C SER A 53 18.91 15.36 -10.32
N PHE A 54 17.60 15.56 -10.22
CA PHE A 54 16.67 14.51 -9.79
C PHE A 54 16.61 13.35 -10.79
N HIS A 55 16.54 13.66 -12.08
CA HIS A 55 16.43 12.69 -13.17
C HIS A 55 17.78 12.16 -13.67
N GLY A 56 18.91 12.62 -13.11
CA GLY A 56 20.24 12.15 -13.50
C GLY A 56 20.64 12.51 -14.94
N ILE A 57 20.15 13.63 -15.46
CA ILE A 57 20.36 14.05 -16.85
C ILE A 57 21.75 14.67 -16.99
N GLU A 58 22.52 14.20 -17.97
CA GLU A 58 23.85 14.75 -18.26
C GLU A 58 23.74 16.19 -18.81
N MET A 59 24.49 17.14 -18.22
CA MET A 59 24.61 18.51 -18.74
C MET A 59 25.90 18.68 -19.54
N ALA A 60 25.81 19.38 -20.67
CA ALA A 60 26.94 19.63 -21.56
C ALA A 60 27.92 20.71 -21.04
N ASP A 61 27.52 21.50 -20.04
CA ASP A 61 28.30 22.62 -19.49
C ASP A 61 28.70 22.30 -18.04
N GLU A 62 29.95 22.59 -17.66
CA GLU A 62 30.53 22.34 -16.32
C GLU A 62 29.89 23.20 -15.19
N LYS A 63 28.80 23.92 -15.48
CA LYS A 63 28.09 24.70 -14.48
C LYS A 63 27.27 23.78 -13.58
N ASP A 64 27.63 23.83 -12.30
CA ASP A 64 27.36 22.81 -11.30
C ASP A 64 25.87 22.40 -11.19
N PRO A 65 25.52 21.16 -11.61
CA PRO A 65 24.42 20.46 -10.94
C PRO A 65 24.68 20.45 -9.43
N PHE A 66 23.66 20.18 -8.62
CA PHE A 66 23.89 20.05 -7.19
C PHE A 66 24.98 18.99 -6.92
N PRO A 67 25.89 19.22 -5.95
CA PRO A 67 27.01 18.31 -5.69
C PRO A 67 26.53 16.90 -5.32
N ASP A 68 25.35 16.79 -4.71
CA ASP A 68 24.67 15.54 -4.42
C ASP A 68 23.15 15.75 -4.30
N SER A 69 22.43 14.64 -4.10
CA SER A 69 20.97 14.66 -3.91
C SER A 69 20.51 15.37 -2.64
N SER A 70 21.37 15.50 -1.62
CA SER A 70 21.04 16.21 -0.38
C SER A 70 21.00 17.72 -0.62
N ALA A 71 22.02 18.26 -1.31
CA ALA A 71 22.08 19.67 -1.69
C ALA A 71 20.93 20.08 -2.63
N MET A 72 20.52 19.18 -3.53
CA MET A 72 19.33 19.39 -4.38
C MET A 72 18.06 19.49 -3.53
N ARG A 73 17.86 18.56 -2.58
CA ARG A 73 16.69 18.55 -1.69
C ARG A 73 16.65 19.79 -0.81
N GLU A 74 17.79 20.20 -0.25
CA GLU A 74 17.92 21.43 0.53
C GLU A 74 17.49 22.65 -0.28
N ALA A 75 18.02 22.82 -1.49
CA ALA A 75 17.66 23.94 -2.36
C ALA A 75 16.18 23.95 -2.78
N LEU A 76 15.61 22.77 -3.04
CA LEU A 76 14.19 22.59 -3.35
C LEU A 76 13.32 23.04 -2.16
N TRP A 77 13.62 22.56 -0.95
CA TRP A 77 12.83 22.90 0.23
C TRP A 77 13.00 24.34 0.68
N ASP A 78 14.20 24.90 0.55
CA ASP A 78 14.46 26.32 0.81
C ASP A 78 13.62 27.23 -0.10
N ALA A 79 13.49 26.87 -1.38
CA ALA A 79 12.64 27.61 -2.32
C ALA A 79 11.15 27.54 -1.91
N ILE A 80 10.68 26.36 -1.50
CA ILE A 80 9.31 26.17 -1.00
C ILE A 80 9.06 26.97 0.28
N HIS A 81 9.97 26.91 1.25
CA HIS A 81 9.89 27.69 2.49
C HIS A 81 9.85 29.20 2.20
N THR A 82 10.60 29.67 1.19
CA THR A 82 10.60 31.08 0.77
C THR A 82 9.24 31.54 0.25
N VAL A 83 8.49 30.69 -0.45
CA VAL A 83 7.19 31.06 -1.05
C VAL A 83 6.00 30.78 -0.13
N TRP A 84 6.13 29.82 0.80
CA TRP A 84 5.04 29.33 1.65
C TRP A 84 4.23 30.42 2.38
N PRO A 85 4.84 31.42 3.06
CA PRO A 85 4.07 32.45 3.80
C PRO A 85 3.19 33.35 2.92
N ARG A 86 3.50 33.42 1.62
CA ARG A 86 2.71 34.13 0.61
C ARG A 86 1.69 33.18 -0.03
N CYS A 87 2.14 31.96 -0.35
CA CYS A 87 1.37 30.94 -1.03
C CYS A 87 0.17 30.45 -0.21
N ASN A 88 0.33 30.22 1.09
CA ASN A 88 -0.74 29.73 1.96
C ASN A 88 -1.93 30.72 2.14
N LYS A 89 -1.76 31.98 1.71
CA LYS A 89 -2.82 33.00 1.72
C LYS A 89 -3.59 33.05 0.40
N ASP A 90 -3.11 32.39 -0.65
CA ASP A 90 -3.81 32.34 -1.93
C ASP A 90 -5.05 31.45 -1.81
N PRO A 91 -6.27 31.96 -2.04
CA PRO A 91 -7.49 31.17 -1.91
C PRO A 91 -7.55 29.98 -2.87
N GLN A 92 -6.81 30.01 -3.97
CA GLN A 92 -6.79 28.93 -4.97
C GLN A 92 -6.10 27.67 -4.43
N ILE A 93 -5.18 27.79 -3.48
CA ILE A 93 -4.41 26.66 -2.95
C ILE A 93 -5.28 25.62 -2.23
N SER A 94 -6.47 26.02 -1.79
CA SER A 94 -7.46 25.15 -1.16
C SER A 94 -8.19 24.22 -2.15
N LYS A 95 -7.99 24.42 -3.46
CA LYS A 95 -8.63 23.60 -4.50
C LYS A 95 -7.85 22.29 -4.66
N PRO A 96 -8.54 21.14 -4.82
CA PRO A 96 -7.89 19.83 -4.89
C PRO A 96 -6.98 19.63 -6.11
N ASN A 97 -7.07 20.51 -7.11
CA ASN A 97 -6.30 20.49 -8.34
C ASN A 97 -5.26 21.62 -8.43
N ALA A 98 -5.09 22.40 -7.36
CA ALA A 98 -4.12 23.49 -7.34
C ALA A 98 -2.70 22.94 -7.18
N VAL A 99 -1.81 23.42 -8.03
CA VAL A 99 -0.37 23.15 -7.98
C VAL A 99 0.37 24.48 -7.98
N VAL A 100 1.45 24.56 -7.21
CA VAL A 100 2.27 25.76 -7.07
C VAL A 100 3.55 25.58 -7.89
N ASN A 101 3.64 26.28 -9.02
CA ASN A 101 4.86 26.31 -9.82
C ASN A 101 5.87 27.25 -9.16
N ILE A 102 7.07 26.72 -8.89
CA ILE A 102 8.18 27.47 -8.30
C ILE A 102 9.29 27.63 -9.33
N ASP A 103 9.85 28.84 -9.36
CA ASP A 103 10.97 29.14 -10.22
C ASP A 103 11.91 30.19 -9.61
N ARG A 104 13.15 30.24 -10.08
CA ARG A 104 14.11 31.30 -9.77
C ARG A 104 14.93 31.60 -11.02
N ASP A 105 14.82 32.82 -11.48
CA ASP A 105 15.60 33.35 -12.60
C ASP A 105 17.06 33.57 -12.17
N ASP A 106 18.02 33.34 -13.06
CA ASP A 106 19.45 33.40 -12.74
C ASP A 106 19.92 34.81 -12.37
N ASP A 107 19.28 35.82 -12.95
CA ASP A 107 19.58 37.23 -12.70
C ASP A 107 18.91 37.75 -11.42
N SER A 108 18.09 36.93 -10.75
CA SER A 108 17.32 37.31 -9.56
C SER A 108 17.61 36.42 -8.37
N SER A 109 17.84 37.06 -7.22
CA SER A 109 17.83 36.33 -5.93
C SER A 109 16.41 35.95 -5.49
N GLU A 110 15.37 36.50 -6.12
CA GLU A 110 13.98 36.28 -5.73
C GLU A 110 13.41 35.00 -6.35
N VAL A 111 12.82 34.14 -5.49
CA VAL A 111 12.01 33.00 -5.91
C VAL A 111 10.64 33.51 -6.35
N THR A 112 10.28 33.22 -7.59
CA THR A 112 8.95 33.49 -8.15
C THR A 112 8.07 32.26 -8.05
N TRP A 113 6.75 32.47 -7.99
CA TRP A 113 5.79 31.38 -7.91
C TRP A 113 4.44 31.77 -8.53
N SER A 114 3.69 30.77 -8.95
CA SER A 114 2.30 30.93 -9.42
C SER A 114 1.47 29.71 -9.05
N VAL A 115 0.18 29.93 -8.75
CA VAL A 115 -0.79 28.84 -8.60
C VAL A 115 -1.45 28.59 -9.94
N TYR A 116 -1.58 27.33 -10.32
CA TYR A 116 -2.35 26.92 -11.48
C TYR A 116 -3.16 25.66 -11.18
N HIS A 117 -4.17 25.40 -12.02
CA HIS A 117 -4.96 24.18 -11.96
C HIS A 117 -4.36 23.13 -12.89
N HIS A 118 -3.94 21.98 -12.33
CA HIS A 118 -3.22 20.99 -13.12
C HIS A 118 -4.10 20.41 -14.24
N PRO A 119 -3.65 20.42 -15.51
CA PRO A 119 -4.48 20.02 -16.65
C PRO A 119 -4.86 18.54 -16.65
N MET A 120 -4.13 17.69 -15.92
CA MET A 120 -4.44 16.26 -15.79
C MET A 120 -5.46 15.94 -14.70
N PHE A 121 -5.87 16.90 -13.87
CA PHE A 121 -6.84 16.64 -12.81
C PHE A 121 -8.19 16.12 -13.31
N PRO A 122 -8.76 16.62 -14.44
CA PRO A 122 -9.97 16.04 -14.98
C PRO A 122 -9.81 14.58 -15.40
N ARG A 123 -8.65 14.20 -15.95
CA ARG A 123 -8.32 12.82 -16.33
C ARG A 123 -8.28 11.89 -15.10
N TYR A 124 -7.66 12.34 -14.00
CA TYR A 124 -7.68 11.64 -12.71
C TYR A 124 -9.11 11.37 -12.20
N VAL A 125 -9.95 12.40 -12.16
CA VAL A 125 -11.34 12.25 -11.67
C VAL A 125 -12.17 11.39 -12.62
N GLN A 126 -11.90 11.45 -13.93
CA GLN A 126 -12.53 10.59 -14.92
C GLN A 126 -12.20 9.11 -14.66
N HIS A 127 -10.95 8.76 -14.36
CA HIS A 127 -10.56 7.38 -14.03
C HIS A 127 -11.24 6.86 -12.77
N LEU A 128 -11.28 7.69 -11.72
CA LEU A 128 -12.03 7.35 -10.51
C LEU A 128 -13.51 7.07 -10.83
N ALA A 129 -14.14 7.94 -11.63
CA ALA A 129 -15.54 7.78 -12.02
C ALA A 129 -15.76 6.54 -12.89
N ASP A 130 -14.83 6.24 -13.80
CA ASP A 130 -14.93 5.10 -14.72
C ASP A 130 -14.74 3.78 -13.99
N GLU A 131 -13.76 3.65 -13.10
CA GLU A 131 -13.59 2.41 -12.34
C GLU A 131 -14.72 2.21 -11.31
N GLN A 132 -15.22 3.30 -10.70
CA GLN A 132 -16.42 3.23 -9.86
C GLN A 132 -17.65 2.73 -10.67
N ARG A 133 -17.79 3.16 -11.93
CA ARG A 133 -18.87 2.71 -12.83
C ARG A 133 -18.65 1.31 -13.38
N ARG A 134 -17.42 0.94 -13.78
CA ARG A 134 -17.09 -0.34 -14.45
C ARG A 134 -17.44 -1.55 -13.60
N LEU A 135 -17.43 -1.40 -12.28
CA LEU A 135 -17.90 -2.43 -11.37
C LEU A 135 -19.40 -2.79 -11.58
N THR A 136 -20.20 -1.97 -12.27
CA THR A 136 -21.61 -2.28 -12.62
C THR A 136 -21.76 -3.26 -13.79
N THR A 137 -20.85 -3.28 -14.77
CA THR A 137 -21.14 -3.80 -16.12
C THR A 137 -20.77 -5.28 -16.31
N VAL A 138 -19.93 -5.85 -15.43
CA VAL A 138 -19.36 -7.21 -15.59
C VAL A 138 -20.06 -8.24 -14.69
N GLY A 139 -21.32 -8.01 -14.30
CA GLY A 139 -22.03 -8.89 -13.36
C GLY A 139 -21.41 -8.92 -11.94
N ARG A 140 -20.49 -8.00 -11.66
CA ARG A 140 -19.97 -7.75 -10.32
C ARG A 140 -20.85 -6.69 -9.65
N SER A 141 -20.90 -6.70 -8.33
CA SER A 141 -21.63 -5.65 -7.61
C SER A 141 -20.83 -4.36 -7.79
N PRO A 142 -21.45 -3.27 -8.27
CA PRO A 142 -20.79 -1.97 -8.27
C PRO A 142 -20.34 -1.58 -6.87
N PHE A 143 -19.24 -0.82 -6.79
CA PHE A 143 -18.96 -0.09 -5.57
C PHE A 143 -20.06 0.98 -5.43
N VAL A 144 -21.01 0.70 -4.53
CA VAL A 144 -22.13 1.58 -4.24
C VAL A 144 -22.01 2.04 -2.81
N LEU A 145 -22.06 3.36 -2.63
CA LEU A 145 -22.24 3.96 -1.31
C LEU A 145 -23.59 3.51 -0.76
N LYS A 146 -23.57 2.86 0.39
CA LYS A 146 -24.76 2.47 1.14
C LYS A 146 -25.40 3.73 1.73
N PRO A 147 -26.72 3.75 1.96
CA PRO A 147 -27.38 4.86 2.65
C PRO A 147 -26.82 5.17 4.05
N THR A 148 -26.17 4.18 4.68
CA THR A 148 -25.51 4.30 5.98
C THR A 148 -24.11 4.88 5.91
N ASP A 149 -23.52 5.01 4.71
CA ASP A 149 -22.18 5.53 4.54
C ASP A 149 -22.17 7.05 4.73
N THR A 150 -21.20 7.53 5.50
CA THR A 150 -20.91 8.96 5.61
C THR A 150 -20.11 9.40 4.39
N VAL A 151 -20.52 10.51 3.78
CA VAL A 151 -19.80 11.11 2.64
C VAL A 151 -19.15 12.40 3.08
N VAL A 152 -17.83 12.48 2.91
CA VAL A 152 -17.01 13.63 3.27
C VAL A 152 -16.44 14.23 1.98
N ASP A 153 -16.53 15.55 1.84
CA ASP A 153 -15.90 16.27 0.74
C ASP A 153 -14.40 16.37 1.00
N PHE A 154 -13.56 16.01 0.02
CA PHE A 154 -12.10 16.09 0.14
C PHE A 154 -11.62 17.46 0.59
N GLY A 155 -12.23 18.55 0.08
CA GLY A 155 -11.86 19.92 0.45
C GLY A 155 -12.24 20.31 1.87
N LYS A 156 -12.95 19.46 2.61
CA LYS A 156 -13.29 19.65 4.03
C LYS A 156 -12.40 18.83 4.96
N LEU A 157 -11.50 17.99 4.43
CA LEU A 157 -10.58 17.24 5.25
C LEU A 157 -9.56 18.20 5.86
N ILE A 158 -9.44 18.13 7.17
CA ILE A 158 -8.38 18.79 7.92
C ILE A 158 -7.45 17.69 8.37
N ARG A 159 -6.23 17.70 7.84
CA ARG A 159 -5.19 16.81 8.30
C ARG A 159 -4.62 17.36 9.60
N PHE A 160 -4.47 16.51 10.61
CA PHE A 160 -3.79 16.87 11.87
C PHE A 160 -2.32 16.47 11.86
N GLU A 161 -2.02 15.26 11.41
CA GLU A 161 -0.66 14.70 11.40
C GLU A 161 -0.47 13.80 10.16
N GLN A 162 0.76 13.74 9.65
CA GLN A 162 1.19 12.76 8.65
C GLN A 162 1.89 11.61 9.39
N LEU A 163 1.27 10.44 9.44
CA LEU A 163 1.80 9.28 10.16
C LEU A 163 2.90 8.52 9.36
N GLY A 164 3.67 9.24 8.53
CA GLY A 164 4.59 8.64 7.55
C GLY A 164 3.87 7.66 6.61
N GLY A 165 4.61 6.92 5.78
CA GLY A 165 4.03 5.84 4.94
C GLY A 165 3.48 4.64 5.72
N ARG A 166 3.20 4.78 7.03
CA ARG A 166 2.92 3.69 7.98
C ARG A 166 1.50 3.69 8.55
N GLY A 167 0.61 4.54 8.05
CA GLY A 167 -0.80 4.49 8.43
C GLY A 167 -1.46 5.85 8.33
N CYS A 168 -1.82 6.28 7.13
CA CYS A 168 -2.74 7.41 7.05
C CYS A 168 -4.17 6.92 7.35
N ALA A 169 -4.89 7.61 8.23
CA ALA A 169 -6.32 7.36 8.44
C ALA A 169 -7.14 7.62 7.16
N THR A 170 -6.59 8.38 6.20
CA THR A 170 -7.15 8.49 4.85
C THR A 170 -6.53 7.44 3.94
N ARG A 171 -7.32 6.48 3.48
CA ARG A 171 -6.91 5.52 2.43
C ARG A 171 -7.59 5.84 1.13
N GLY A 172 -6.86 5.84 0.02
CA GLY A 172 -7.42 6.16 -1.28
C GLY A 172 -6.36 6.43 -2.32
N ILE A 173 -6.81 6.82 -3.51
CA ILE A 173 -5.94 7.26 -4.59
C ILE A 173 -6.09 8.77 -4.68
N ASP A 174 -5.13 9.50 -4.11
CA ASP A 174 -5.09 10.96 -4.18
C ASP A 174 -4.49 11.44 -5.52
N PHE A 175 -4.55 12.75 -5.76
CA PHE A 175 -4.05 13.32 -7.00
C PHE A 175 -2.53 13.22 -7.14
N ARG A 176 -1.79 13.20 -6.02
CA ARG A 176 -0.33 12.97 -6.02
C ARG A 176 -0.02 11.58 -6.55
N THR A 177 -0.68 10.55 -6.03
CA THR A 177 -0.54 9.16 -6.50
C THR A 177 -0.87 9.05 -7.97
N PHE A 178 -1.91 9.76 -8.45
CA PHE A 178 -2.17 9.83 -9.89
C PHE A 178 -1.01 10.46 -10.67
N LEU A 179 -0.47 11.61 -10.25
CA LEU A 179 0.65 12.25 -10.96
C LEU A 179 1.94 11.40 -10.96
N ALA A 180 2.13 10.58 -9.94
CA ALA A 180 3.30 9.70 -9.81
C ALA A 180 3.21 8.41 -10.64
N HIS A 181 2.00 8.03 -11.08
CA HIS A 181 1.75 6.75 -11.76
C HIS A 181 0.88 6.88 -13.01
N CYS A 182 0.59 8.10 -13.47
CA CYS A 182 -0.04 8.32 -14.76
C CYS A 182 1.01 8.09 -15.85
N ASP A 183 0.79 7.07 -16.66
CA ASP A 183 1.71 6.66 -17.71
C ASP A 183 1.16 7.04 -19.10
N GLY A 184 2.01 6.94 -20.11
CA GLY A 184 1.61 7.11 -21.50
C GLY A 184 0.73 5.98 -22.04
N GLU A 185 0.55 4.89 -21.29
CA GLU A 185 -0.08 3.63 -21.69
C GLU A 185 -1.52 3.53 -21.17
N ASP A 186 -2.34 4.54 -21.47
CA ASP A 186 -3.75 4.65 -21.03
C ASP A 186 -3.92 4.73 -19.49
N ASP A 187 -2.86 5.12 -18.77
CA ASP A 187 -2.79 5.13 -17.30
C ASP A 187 -3.20 3.77 -16.70
N ALA A 188 -2.74 2.69 -17.32
CA ALA A 188 -3.05 1.32 -16.92
C ALA A 188 -2.74 1.09 -15.43
N THR A 189 -1.57 1.56 -14.99
CA THR A 189 -1.08 1.44 -13.61
C THR A 189 -2.04 2.08 -12.60
N ILE A 190 -2.39 3.36 -12.78
CA ILE A 190 -3.26 4.05 -11.82
C ILE A 190 -4.69 3.52 -11.83
N ARG A 191 -5.22 3.12 -13.00
CA ARG A 191 -6.54 2.49 -13.10
C ARG A 191 -6.59 1.18 -12.35
N PHE A 192 -5.51 0.40 -12.42
CA PHE A 192 -5.37 -0.82 -11.63
C PHE A 192 -5.36 -0.52 -10.12
N MET A 193 -4.59 0.46 -9.66
CA MET A 193 -4.55 0.86 -8.24
C MET A 193 -5.93 1.30 -7.72
N ILE A 194 -6.65 2.12 -8.50
CA ILE A 194 -8.04 2.54 -8.18
C ILE A 194 -8.95 1.31 -8.03
N ARG A 195 -8.84 0.36 -8.96
CA ARG A 195 -9.63 -0.88 -8.93
C ARG A 195 -9.28 -1.77 -7.73
N ALA A 196 -8.00 -1.94 -7.43
CA ALA A 196 -7.53 -2.72 -6.28
C ALA A 196 -8.06 -2.13 -4.97
N TRP A 197 -7.97 -0.81 -4.82
CA TRP A 197 -8.53 -0.10 -3.67
C TRP A 197 -10.05 -0.29 -3.54
N HIS A 198 -10.83 -0.16 -4.63
CA HIS A 198 -12.28 -0.43 -4.56
C HIS A 198 -12.61 -1.87 -4.16
N LYS A 199 -11.88 -2.85 -4.70
CA LYS A 199 -12.05 -4.28 -4.36
C LYS A 199 -11.75 -4.54 -2.88
N SER A 200 -10.68 -3.96 -2.33
CA SER A 200 -10.32 -4.04 -0.91
C SER A 200 -11.46 -3.56 -0.02
N ASN A 201 -12.02 -2.38 -0.32
CA ASN A 201 -13.17 -1.85 0.43
C ASN A 201 -14.42 -2.74 0.31
N GLU A 202 -14.69 -3.31 -0.87
CA GLU A 202 -15.80 -4.23 -1.08
C GLU A 202 -15.61 -5.54 -0.29
N LEU A 203 -14.38 -6.07 -0.26
CA LEU A 203 -14.00 -7.24 0.53
C LEU A 203 -14.25 -6.98 2.01
N LEU A 204 -13.69 -5.91 2.57
CA LEU A 204 -13.86 -5.54 3.99
C LEU A 204 -15.35 -5.44 4.37
N ARG A 205 -16.19 -4.91 3.48
CA ARG A 205 -17.65 -4.80 3.68
C ARG A 205 -18.39 -6.14 3.69
N LYS A 206 -17.81 -7.18 3.07
CA LYS A 206 -18.38 -8.52 2.98
C LYS A 206 -17.85 -9.45 4.07
N MET A 207 -16.65 -9.18 4.58
CA MET A 207 -16.08 -9.97 5.66
C MET A 207 -16.90 -9.80 6.95
N PRO A 208 -17.16 -10.89 7.70
CA PRO A 208 -17.72 -10.79 9.04
C PRO A 208 -16.79 -9.96 9.94
N PRO A 209 -17.33 -9.03 10.76
CA PRO A 209 -16.51 -8.24 11.68
C PRO A 209 -15.66 -9.11 12.59
N HIS A 210 -14.41 -8.67 12.84
CA HIS A 210 -13.49 -9.32 13.76
C HIS A 210 -12.64 -8.26 14.46
N PRO A 211 -12.38 -8.37 15.77
CA PRO A 211 -11.59 -7.37 16.50
C PRO A 211 -10.17 -7.21 15.95
N ASN A 212 -9.60 -8.24 15.32
CA ASN A 212 -8.24 -8.20 14.79
C ASN A 212 -8.14 -7.97 13.27
N VAL A 213 -9.25 -7.62 12.60
CA VAL A 213 -9.27 -7.27 11.18
C VAL A 213 -9.77 -5.83 11.04
N ALA A 214 -9.13 -5.04 10.17
CA ALA A 214 -9.55 -3.67 9.94
C ALA A 214 -11.06 -3.61 9.59
N PRO A 215 -11.85 -2.77 10.28
CA PRO A 215 -13.27 -2.69 10.00
C PRO A 215 -13.52 -2.11 8.61
N ALA A 216 -14.64 -2.49 8.01
CA ALA A 216 -15.11 -1.89 6.77
C ALA A 216 -15.24 -0.36 6.91
N PRO A 217 -14.70 0.43 5.97
CA PRO A 217 -14.83 1.88 6.06
C PRO A 217 -16.29 2.31 5.94
N THR A 218 -16.68 3.22 6.83
CA THR A 218 -18.03 3.79 6.92
C THR A 218 -18.08 5.25 6.47
N ALA A 219 -16.93 5.90 6.33
CA ALA A 219 -16.80 7.25 5.84
C ALA A 219 -15.98 7.28 4.54
N PHE A 220 -16.56 7.81 3.47
CA PHE A 220 -15.94 7.88 2.15
C PHE A 220 -15.64 9.33 1.79
N VAL A 221 -14.43 9.54 1.31
CA VAL A 221 -13.93 10.83 0.83
C VAL A 221 -14.28 10.96 -0.64
N THR A 222 -14.80 12.12 -0.99
CA THR A 222 -15.35 12.36 -2.32
C THR A 222 -14.91 13.69 -2.90
N ILE A 223 -14.85 13.74 -4.23
CA ILE A 223 -14.59 14.95 -4.99
C ILE A 223 -15.83 15.24 -5.84
N LYS A 224 -16.21 16.52 -5.90
CA LYS A 224 -17.23 17.03 -6.80
C LYS A 224 -16.55 17.86 -7.88
N VAL A 225 -16.67 17.41 -9.13
CA VAL A 225 -16.15 18.13 -10.29
C VAL A 225 -17.33 18.39 -11.23
N PRO A 226 -17.94 19.59 -11.18
CA PRO A 226 -19.10 19.94 -12.01
C PRO A 226 -18.91 19.64 -13.50
N GLU A 227 -17.67 19.74 -13.98
CA GLU A 227 -17.27 19.58 -15.39
C GLU A 227 -17.35 18.13 -15.88
N ILE A 228 -17.20 17.14 -14.98
CA ILE A 228 -17.20 15.70 -15.31
C ILE A 228 -18.61 15.09 -15.14
N GLY A 229 -19.52 15.87 -14.54
CA GLY A 229 -20.93 15.56 -14.41
C GLY A 229 -21.48 15.89 -13.03
N PRO A 230 -22.78 15.66 -12.79
CA PRO A 230 -23.40 15.91 -11.50
C PRO A 230 -22.98 14.88 -10.42
N GLY A 231 -22.16 13.90 -10.78
CA GLY A 231 -21.77 12.78 -9.92
C GLY A 231 -20.73 13.18 -8.89
N THR A 232 -20.91 12.67 -7.67
CA THR A 232 -19.87 12.66 -6.64
C THR A 232 -19.02 11.42 -6.85
N VAL A 233 -17.69 11.60 -6.94
CA VAL A 233 -16.74 10.52 -7.19
C VAL A 233 -15.99 10.19 -5.91
N VAL A 234 -15.85 8.91 -5.60
CA VAL A 234 -15.18 8.42 -4.38
C VAL A 234 -13.69 8.29 -4.66
N CYS A 235 -12.85 9.06 -3.95
CA CYS A 235 -11.39 9.05 -4.11
C CYS A 235 -10.66 8.43 -2.92
N GLY A 236 -11.36 8.23 -1.80
CA GLY A 236 -10.79 7.66 -0.59
C GLY A 236 -11.83 7.26 0.44
N CYS A 237 -11.36 6.82 1.60
CA CYS A 237 -12.14 6.50 2.78
C CYS A 237 -11.36 6.88 4.04
N LEU A 238 -12.09 7.13 5.12
CA LEU A 238 -11.54 7.36 6.45
C LEU A 238 -11.63 6.05 7.23
N GLN A 239 -10.49 5.62 7.77
CA GLN A 239 -10.38 4.49 8.67
C GLN A 239 -10.13 4.97 10.10
N PRO A 240 -10.43 4.13 11.10
CA PRO A 240 -10.05 4.41 12.48
C PRO A 240 -8.54 4.67 12.58
N LEU A 241 -8.17 5.63 13.43
CA LEU A 241 -6.79 5.80 13.85
C LEU A 241 -6.47 4.73 14.91
N PHE A 242 -5.36 4.03 14.71
CA PHE A 242 -4.85 3.01 15.62
C PHE A 242 -3.64 3.60 16.37
N PRO A 243 -3.85 4.18 17.57
CA PRO A 243 -2.84 5.01 18.23
C PRO A 243 -1.63 4.23 18.76
N GLY A 244 -1.75 2.90 18.91
CA GLY A 244 -0.66 2.06 19.42
C GLY A 244 0.48 1.81 18.42
N GLY A 245 0.31 2.19 17.14
CA GLY A 245 1.36 1.98 16.12
C GLY A 245 1.34 0.56 15.54
N ASP A 246 2.51 0.00 15.23
CA ASP A 246 2.68 -1.36 14.69
C ASP A 246 3.21 -2.35 15.76
N VAL A 247 2.93 -3.67 15.56
CA VAL A 247 3.55 -4.87 16.21
C VAL A 247 2.87 -5.57 17.43
N GLY A 248 2.80 -6.92 17.35
CA GLY A 248 3.03 -7.88 18.46
C GLY A 248 1.83 -8.50 19.21
N ASP A 249 1.68 -9.84 19.17
CA ASP A 249 0.92 -10.73 20.12
C ASP A 249 -0.47 -11.32 19.74
N ARG A 250 -1.05 -11.04 18.55
CA ARG A 250 -2.37 -11.57 18.13
C ARG A 250 -2.52 -11.83 16.62
N VAL A 251 -1.38 -11.97 15.95
CA VAL A 251 -1.25 -12.02 14.48
C VAL A 251 -1.95 -13.26 13.90
N GLU A 252 -1.86 -14.37 14.60
CA GLU A 252 -2.38 -15.69 14.26
C GLU A 252 -3.92 -15.77 14.24
N LYS A 253 -4.60 -15.12 15.20
CA LYS A 253 -6.08 -15.08 15.24
C LYS A 253 -6.66 -14.40 14.01
N THR A 254 -5.97 -13.37 13.52
CA THR A 254 -6.40 -12.66 12.33
C THR A 254 -6.32 -13.52 11.08
N VAL A 255 -5.19 -14.18 10.88
CA VAL A 255 -4.99 -15.08 9.72
C VAL A 255 -5.99 -16.25 9.77
N ALA A 256 -6.29 -16.75 10.98
CA ALA A 256 -7.33 -17.78 11.16
C ALA A 256 -8.72 -17.28 10.74
N HIS A 257 -9.12 -16.06 11.12
CA HIS A 257 -10.39 -15.48 10.69
C HIS A 257 -10.44 -15.29 9.17
N THR A 258 -9.36 -14.82 8.55
CA THR A 258 -9.22 -14.63 7.10
C THR A 258 -9.54 -15.91 6.32
N HIS A 259 -8.96 -17.04 6.71
CA HIS A 259 -9.19 -18.31 6.00
C HIS A 259 -10.47 -19.03 6.44
N ARG A 260 -10.72 -19.14 7.74
CA ARG A 260 -11.77 -20.04 8.26
C ARG A 260 -13.15 -19.41 8.28
N VAL A 261 -13.21 -18.08 8.43
CA VAL A 261 -14.48 -17.34 8.51
C VAL A 261 -14.73 -16.55 7.22
N ALA A 262 -13.79 -15.68 6.83
CA ALA A 262 -13.93 -14.86 5.63
C ALA A 262 -13.70 -15.64 4.32
N ARG A 263 -13.04 -16.80 4.38
CA ARG A 263 -12.72 -17.65 3.22
C ARG A 263 -12.03 -16.87 2.09
N THR A 264 -11.02 -16.09 2.49
CA THR A 264 -10.21 -15.26 1.62
C THR A 264 -8.74 -15.37 2.03
N TYR A 265 -7.90 -14.48 1.50
CA TYR A 265 -6.47 -14.40 1.77
C TYR A 265 -6.00 -12.95 1.81
N HIS A 266 -4.82 -12.69 2.39
CA HIS A 266 -4.22 -11.37 2.49
C HIS A 266 -3.09 -11.11 1.48
N MET A 267 -2.27 -12.12 1.16
CA MET A 267 -1.06 -12.06 0.30
C MET A 267 0.15 -11.28 0.86
N ASP A 268 -0.08 -10.24 1.66
CA ASP A 268 1.00 -9.36 2.16
C ASP A 268 1.09 -9.37 3.69
N ILE A 269 1.26 -10.55 4.29
CA ILE A 269 1.44 -10.66 5.74
C ILE A 269 2.88 -10.27 6.07
N LYS A 270 3.03 -9.12 6.73
CA LYS A 270 4.29 -8.56 7.23
C LYS A 270 4.02 -7.66 8.45
N PRO A 271 5.01 -7.44 9.34
CA PRO A 271 4.82 -6.61 10.54
C PRO A 271 4.21 -5.23 10.26
N GLY A 272 4.62 -4.57 9.17
CA GLY A 272 4.13 -3.24 8.81
C GLY A 272 2.64 -3.15 8.42
N ASN A 273 1.96 -4.30 8.25
CA ASN A 273 0.54 -4.35 7.93
C ASN A 273 -0.36 -4.63 9.15
N PHE A 274 0.24 -4.80 10.33
CA PHE A 274 -0.49 -4.91 11.60
C PHE A 274 -0.45 -3.59 12.36
N LEU A 275 -1.62 -3.11 12.76
CA LEU A 275 -1.80 -1.88 13.54
C LEU A 275 -2.28 -2.21 14.96
N ILE A 276 -2.00 -1.38 15.95
CA ILE A 276 -2.41 -1.57 17.35
C ILE A 276 -3.50 -0.55 17.71
N ASP A 277 -4.68 -1.04 18.08
CA ASP A 277 -5.80 -0.19 18.51
C ASP A 277 -5.63 0.39 19.93
N GLU A 278 -6.60 1.19 20.36
CA GLU A 278 -6.60 1.83 21.69
C GLU A 278 -6.71 0.85 22.87
N ASN A 279 -7.00 -0.43 22.60
CA ASN A 279 -7.11 -1.51 23.58
C ASN A 279 -5.98 -2.53 23.42
N ASP A 280 -4.88 -2.14 22.77
CA ASP A 280 -3.71 -2.97 22.47
C ASP A 280 -4.05 -4.23 21.64
N ASN A 281 -5.12 -4.21 20.83
CA ASN A 281 -5.40 -5.28 19.88
C ASN A 281 -4.67 -5.02 18.56
N LEU A 282 -4.08 -6.08 18.01
CA LEU A 282 -3.58 -6.05 16.64
C LEU A 282 -4.69 -6.13 15.62
N VAL A 283 -4.57 -5.34 14.57
CA VAL A 283 -5.53 -5.19 13.48
C VAL A 283 -4.79 -5.31 12.15
N LEU A 284 -5.07 -6.37 11.39
CA LEU A 284 -4.53 -6.52 10.04
C LEU A 284 -5.25 -5.57 9.09
N GLY A 285 -4.48 -4.67 8.49
CA GLY A 285 -4.92 -3.77 7.42
C GLY A 285 -4.17 -4.04 6.11
N ASP A 286 -4.34 -3.16 5.14
CA ASP A 286 -3.68 -3.25 3.82
C ASP A 286 -4.16 -4.41 2.94
N TRP A 287 -5.48 -4.43 2.77
CA TRP A 287 -6.20 -5.42 1.96
C TRP A 287 -6.23 -5.06 0.47
N GLU A 288 -5.65 -3.93 0.08
CA GLU A 288 -5.54 -3.43 -1.31
C GLU A 288 -4.40 -4.06 -2.10
N GLN A 289 -3.78 -5.12 -1.58
CA GLN A 289 -2.54 -5.63 -2.11
C GLN A 289 -2.74 -6.53 -3.33
N THR A 290 -1.83 -6.32 -4.27
CA THR A 290 -1.80 -6.94 -5.58
C THR A 290 -0.59 -7.82 -5.74
N ASP A 291 0.27 -7.84 -4.72
CA ASP A 291 1.49 -8.61 -4.71
C ASP A 291 1.87 -9.10 -3.31
N ALA A 292 2.71 -10.14 -3.29
CA ALA A 292 3.25 -10.72 -2.07
C ALA A 292 4.74 -10.36 -1.95
N PRO A 293 5.20 -9.83 -0.81
CA PRO A 293 6.57 -9.35 -0.68
C PRO A 293 7.55 -10.53 -0.76
N ALA A 294 8.59 -10.40 -1.56
CA ALA A 294 9.59 -11.45 -1.75
C ALA A 294 10.26 -11.91 -0.44
N THR A 295 10.22 -11.10 0.62
CA THR A 295 10.78 -11.42 1.93
C THR A 295 9.92 -12.36 2.78
N THR A 296 8.60 -12.41 2.55
CA THR A 296 7.69 -13.30 3.32
C THR A 296 6.85 -14.22 2.44
N LEU A 297 6.98 -14.13 1.10
CA LEU A 297 6.33 -15.04 0.17
C LEU A 297 6.85 -16.48 0.35
N ALA A 298 5.92 -17.43 0.47
CA ALA A 298 6.25 -18.85 0.52
C ALA A 298 6.93 -19.30 -0.79
N PRO A 299 8.02 -20.10 -0.72
CA PRO A 299 8.78 -20.47 -1.91
C PRO A 299 7.97 -21.15 -3.02
N GLU A 300 6.96 -21.93 -2.63
CA GLU A 300 6.07 -22.62 -3.58
C GLU A 300 4.99 -21.72 -4.19
N ALA A 301 4.77 -20.52 -3.63
CA ALA A 301 3.76 -19.57 -4.07
C ALA A 301 4.31 -18.55 -5.11
N ASP A 302 5.54 -18.74 -5.59
CA ASP A 302 6.21 -17.89 -6.60
C ASP A 302 5.63 -18.01 -8.03
N GLY A 303 4.57 -18.80 -8.21
CA GLY A 303 3.93 -19.04 -9.49
C GLY A 303 4.64 -20.05 -10.39
N THR A 304 5.69 -20.73 -9.92
CA THR A 304 6.41 -21.77 -10.68
C THR A 304 6.01 -23.20 -10.33
N TRP A 305 5.07 -23.37 -9.39
CA TRP A 305 4.58 -24.68 -8.93
C TRP A 305 3.10 -24.88 -9.24
N ASP A 306 2.73 -26.13 -9.48
CA ASP A 306 1.36 -26.64 -9.39
C ASP A 306 1.20 -27.39 -8.07
N VAL A 307 -0.04 -27.47 -7.59
CA VAL A 307 -0.38 -28.20 -6.36
C VAL A 307 -1.57 -29.11 -6.60
N GLU A 308 -1.50 -30.31 -6.07
CA GLU A 308 -2.59 -31.29 -6.04
C GLU A 308 -2.73 -31.86 -4.63
N GLU A 309 -3.95 -32.28 -4.25
CA GLU A 309 -4.16 -33.04 -3.03
C GLU A 309 -3.96 -34.54 -3.33
N ALA A 310 -3.09 -35.20 -2.58
CA ALA A 310 -2.90 -36.64 -2.69
C ALA A 310 -4.22 -37.37 -2.39
N ALA A 311 -4.53 -38.38 -3.20
CA ALA A 311 -5.69 -39.23 -2.96
C ALA A 311 -5.62 -39.83 -1.55
N LYS A 312 -6.71 -39.73 -0.80
CA LYS A 312 -6.81 -40.38 0.52
C LYS A 312 -6.61 -41.88 0.32
N ASN A 313 -5.53 -42.43 0.86
CA ASN A 313 -5.36 -43.88 0.95
C ASN A 313 -6.48 -44.41 1.87
N GLU A 314 -7.51 -45.01 1.26
CA GLU A 314 -8.68 -45.59 1.95
C GLU A 314 -8.29 -46.68 2.97
N ASP A 315 -7.08 -47.23 2.86
CA ASP A 315 -6.54 -48.30 3.73
C ASP A 315 -5.89 -47.78 5.02
N SER A 316 -5.88 -46.47 5.27
CA SER A 316 -5.33 -45.89 6.49
C SER A 316 -6.35 -46.08 7.63
N ALA A 317 -6.08 -47.01 8.54
CA ALA A 317 -6.92 -47.29 9.70
C ALA A 317 -7.33 -45.99 10.43
N ALA A 318 -8.62 -45.85 10.72
CA ALA A 318 -9.22 -44.64 11.28
C ALA A 318 -8.45 -44.15 12.52
N PRO A 319 -7.92 -42.92 12.53
CA PRO A 319 -7.33 -42.35 13.74
C PRO A 319 -8.44 -42.11 14.76
N SER A 320 -8.14 -42.45 16.02
CA SER A 320 -9.00 -42.20 17.16
C SER A 320 -9.01 -40.71 17.51
N CYS A 321 -10.21 -40.18 17.74
CA CYS A 321 -10.56 -38.88 18.34
C CYS A 321 -10.10 -37.60 17.59
N ASP A 322 -11.10 -36.92 17.01
CA ASP A 322 -11.22 -35.50 16.68
C ASP A 322 -10.32 -34.79 15.65
N GLU A 323 -9.23 -35.37 15.17
CA GLU A 323 -8.44 -34.75 14.09
C GLU A 323 -8.55 -35.54 12.79
N ARG A 324 -9.30 -35.00 11.82
CA ARG A 324 -9.31 -35.56 10.46
C ARG A 324 -7.89 -35.46 9.89
N PRO A 325 -7.33 -36.55 9.35
CA PRO A 325 -6.00 -36.50 8.77
C PRO A 325 -5.97 -35.47 7.65
N ARG A 326 -5.03 -34.53 7.77
CA ARG A 326 -4.79 -33.47 6.79
C ARG A 326 -4.45 -34.10 5.44
N PRO A 327 -5.06 -33.65 4.32
CA PRO A 327 -4.65 -34.14 3.00
C PRO A 327 -3.21 -33.70 2.73
N GLN A 328 -2.42 -34.61 2.17
CA GLN A 328 -1.05 -34.31 1.76
C GLN A 328 -1.08 -33.52 0.45
N LEU A 329 -0.31 -32.43 0.39
CA LEU A 329 -0.16 -31.61 -0.80
C LEU A 329 1.06 -32.06 -1.60
N LEU A 330 0.85 -32.27 -2.90
CA LEU A 330 1.88 -32.63 -3.86
C LEU A 330 2.18 -31.44 -4.75
N TYR A 331 3.38 -30.88 -4.62
CA TYR A 331 3.84 -29.78 -5.44
C TYR A 331 4.68 -30.30 -6.60
N THR A 332 4.32 -29.91 -7.82
CA THR A 332 5.09 -30.25 -9.02
C THR A 332 5.53 -28.99 -9.73
N LYS A 333 6.78 -28.95 -10.19
CA LYS A 333 7.30 -27.78 -10.88
C LYS A 333 6.61 -27.65 -12.22
N TYR A 334 5.99 -26.51 -12.47
CA TYR A 334 5.27 -26.24 -13.71
C TYR A 334 6.25 -26.25 -14.90
N SER A 335 5.93 -27.07 -15.91
CA SER A 335 6.76 -27.25 -17.11
C SER A 335 6.05 -26.86 -18.41
N GLY A 336 4.90 -26.18 -18.32
CA GLY A 336 4.14 -25.73 -19.47
C GLY A 336 4.58 -24.35 -20.01
N PRO A 337 3.82 -23.78 -20.97
CA PRO A 337 4.06 -22.43 -21.48
C PRO A 337 3.93 -21.35 -20.39
N PRO A 338 4.57 -20.18 -20.53
CA PRO A 338 4.41 -19.08 -19.57
C PRO A 338 2.94 -18.82 -19.24
N ARG A 339 2.61 -18.78 -17.94
CA ARG A 339 1.25 -18.61 -17.46
C ARG A 339 0.95 -17.14 -17.21
N ARG A 340 -0.30 -16.73 -17.46
CA ARG A 340 -0.77 -15.38 -17.13
C ARG A 340 -2.19 -15.37 -16.57
N ASN A 341 -2.39 -14.78 -15.39
CA ASN A 341 -3.73 -14.53 -14.82
C ASN A 341 -3.86 -13.17 -14.14
N VAL A 342 -2.84 -12.33 -14.26
CA VAL A 342 -2.87 -10.92 -13.89
C VAL A 342 -3.02 -10.12 -15.19
N ASP A 343 -3.82 -9.06 -15.17
CA ASP A 343 -4.08 -8.23 -16.35
C ASP A 343 -2.76 -7.72 -16.96
N ASP A 344 -2.68 -7.67 -18.28
CA ASP A 344 -1.47 -7.26 -19.04
C ASP A 344 -1.00 -5.83 -18.70
N GLU A 345 -1.89 -5.05 -18.08
CA GLU A 345 -1.78 -3.64 -17.69
C GLU A 345 -0.71 -3.32 -16.61
N LEU A 346 0.01 -4.32 -16.08
CA LEU A 346 0.97 -4.14 -14.95
C LEU A 346 2.46 -4.30 -15.30
N GLY A 347 2.78 -4.38 -16.60
CA GLY A 347 4.17 -4.49 -17.07
C GLY A 347 4.79 -5.89 -16.94
N ASP A 348 6.10 -5.96 -17.23
CA ASP A 348 6.86 -7.19 -17.49
C ASP A 348 7.57 -7.80 -16.25
N TYR A 349 7.18 -7.44 -15.03
CA TYR A 349 7.78 -8.08 -13.85
C TYR A 349 7.39 -9.56 -13.76
N SER A 350 8.39 -10.46 -13.62
CA SER A 350 8.21 -11.91 -13.74
C SER A 350 7.26 -12.54 -12.71
N TRP A 351 7.17 -11.95 -11.52
CA TRP A 351 6.26 -12.32 -10.43
C TRP A 351 4.84 -11.78 -10.64
N HIS A 352 4.63 -10.83 -11.56
CA HIS A 352 3.30 -10.33 -11.95
C HIS A 352 2.64 -11.17 -13.05
N SER A 353 3.32 -12.19 -13.58
CA SER A 353 2.70 -13.00 -14.64
C SER A 353 1.63 -13.92 -14.06
N TRP A 354 1.90 -14.61 -12.95
CA TRP A 354 0.98 -15.61 -12.40
C TRP A 354 0.84 -15.52 -10.89
N ASN A 355 -0.30 -14.99 -10.44
CA ASN A 355 -0.68 -14.98 -9.03
C ASN A 355 -1.39 -16.28 -8.67
N VAL A 356 -0.79 -17.11 -7.81
CA VAL A 356 -1.37 -18.40 -7.39
C VAL A 356 -2.55 -18.27 -6.44
N PHE A 357 -2.64 -17.17 -5.67
CA PHE A 357 -3.58 -17.03 -4.56
C PHE A 357 -5.05 -17.09 -5.01
N PRO A 358 -5.50 -16.38 -6.06
CA PRO A 358 -6.86 -16.52 -6.57
C PRO A 358 -7.20 -17.96 -6.98
N VAL A 359 -6.24 -18.69 -7.55
CA VAL A 359 -6.43 -20.06 -8.05
C VAL A 359 -6.51 -21.03 -6.87
N TRP A 360 -5.57 -20.94 -5.93
CA TRP A 360 -5.52 -21.80 -4.75
C TRP A 360 -6.68 -21.53 -3.80
N ASN A 361 -7.15 -20.28 -3.67
CA ASN A 361 -8.34 -19.99 -2.87
C ASN A 361 -9.57 -20.78 -3.32
N LEU A 362 -9.69 -21.04 -4.62
CA LEU A 362 -10.81 -21.78 -5.20
C LEU A 362 -10.57 -23.29 -5.19
N ALA A 363 -9.37 -23.73 -5.56
CA ALA A 363 -9.07 -25.14 -5.83
C ALA A 363 -8.34 -25.86 -4.69
N HIS A 364 -7.49 -25.16 -3.95
CA HIS A 364 -6.55 -25.73 -2.96
C HIS A 364 -6.43 -24.82 -1.72
N PRO A 365 -7.51 -24.61 -0.95
CA PRO A 365 -7.52 -23.66 0.17
C PRO A 365 -6.50 -23.98 1.26
N LEU A 366 -6.11 -25.25 1.40
CA LEU A 366 -5.06 -25.66 2.34
C LEU A 366 -3.67 -25.20 1.90
N ALA A 367 -3.36 -25.27 0.60
CA ALA A 367 -2.09 -24.81 0.04
C ALA A 367 -1.95 -23.29 0.24
N LEU A 368 -3.05 -22.57 0.02
CA LEU A 368 -3.15 -21.13 0.29
C LEU A 368 -2.91 -20.81 1.77
N GLU A 369 -3.62 -21.48 2.69
CA GLU A 369 -3.44 -21.27 4.13
C GLU A 369 -1.98 -21.51 4.55
N LEU A 370 -1.35 -22.56 4.02
CA LEU A 370 0.04 -22.88 4.33
C LEU A 370 1.05 -21.86 3.80
N ALA A 371 0.77 -21.25 2.67
CA ALA A 371 1.58 -20.15 2.17
C ALA A 371 1.47 -18.92 3.09
N GLU A 372 0.26 -18.60 3.58
CA GLU A 372 0.07 -17.50 4.54
C GLU A 372 0.65 -17.83 5.93
N VAL A 373 0.66 -19.09 6.36
CA VAL A 373 1.38 -19.54 7.57
C VAL A 373 2.89 -19.32 7.44
N PHE A 374 3.46 -19.56 6.26
CA PHE A 374 4.88 -19.24 6.01
C PHE A 374 5.14 -17.74 6.15
N SER A 375 4.30 -16.89 5.55
CA SER A 375 4.41 -15.43 5.67
C SER A 375 4.23 -14.96 7.12
N LEU A 376 3.32 -15.59 7.87
CA LEU A 376 3.12 -15.38 9.29
C LEU A 376 4.38 -15.74 10.09
N GLY A 377 4.99 -16.90 9.82
CA GLY A 377 6.26 -17.31 10.43
C GLY A 377 7.39 -16.31 10.15
N GLY A 378 7.54 -15.88 8.90
CA GLY A 378 8.51 -14.84 8.53
C GLY A 378 8.28 -13.52 9.27
N SER A 379 7.00 -13.13 9.42
CA SER A 379 6.63 -11.93 10.19
C SER A 379 6.97 -12.08 11.67
N MET A 380 6.60 -13.20 12.29
CA MET A 380 6.92 -13.48 13.70
C MET A 380 8.43 -13.51 13.93
N TRP A 381 9.20 -14.10 13.02
CA TRP A 381 10.65 -14.10 13.08
C TRP A 381 11.24 -12.69 13.07
N MET A 382 10.72 -11.80 12.22
CA MET A 382 11.12 -10.40 12.19
C MET A 382 10.84 -9.68 13.51
N LEU A 383 9.71 -9.99 14.17
CA LEU A 383 9.35 -9.42 15.47
C LEU A 383 10.26 -9.94 16.58
N LEU A 384 10.52 -11.24 16.62
CA LEU A 384 11.39 -11.87 17.63
C LEU A 384 12.84 -11.39 17.50
N ARG A 385 13.30 -11.08 16.28
CA ARG A 385 14.70 -10.67 16.03
C ARG A 385 15.02 -9.19 16.24
N GLN A 386 14.04 -8.32 16.46
CA GLN A 386 14.13 -6.83 16.49
C GLN A 386 15.45 -6.21 15.96
N PRO A 387 15.47 -5.61 14.76
CA PRO A 387 16.70 -5.05 14.20
C PRO A 387 17.26 -3.90 15.05
N GLY A 388 18.54 -4.00 15.43
CA GLY A 388 19.29 -2.94 16.12
C GLY A 388 19.38 -3.08 17.64
N MET A 389 18.80 -4.13 18.22
CA MET A 389 19.10 -4.52 19.59
C MET A 389 19.98 -5.78 19.58
N ASP A 390 21.16 -5.71 20.18
CA ASP A 390 22.05 -6.86 20.42
C ASP A 390 21.43 -7.77 21.51
N PHE A 391 20.16 -8.14 21.38
CA PHE A 391 19.63 -9.26 22.16
C PHE A 391 20.33 -10.51 21.64
N GLU A 392 21.12 -11.12 22.51
CA GLU A 392 21.52 -12.50 22.31
C GLU A 392 20.22 -13.31 22.09
N THR A 393 20.20 -14.16 21.08
CA THR A 393 19.04 -15.02 20.75
C THR A 393 18.64 -15.99 21.89
N SER A 394 19.32 -15.91 23.04
CA SER A 394 19.10 -16.66 24.26
C SER A 394 17.85 -16.25 25.04
N ASP A 395 17.30 -15.05 24.82
CA ASP A 395 16.10 -14.56 25.53
C ASP A 395 14.77 -15.01 24.91
N ILE A 396 14.80 -15.62 23.72
CA ILE A 396 13.60 -16.17 23.08
C ILE A 396 13.38 -17.59 23.60
N PRO A 397 12.21 -17.92 24.17
CA PRO A 397 11.90 -19.29 24.56
C PRO A 397 12.07 -20.26 23.39
N GLU A 398 12.82 -21.35 23.59
CA GLU A 398 13.15 -22.33 22.53
C GLU A 398 11.92 -22.76 21.73
N ARG A 399 10.84 -23.10 22.44
CA ARG A 399 9.54 -23.48 21.84
C ARG A 399 8.96 -22.44 20.88
N TRP A 400 9.19 -21.14 21.11
CA TRP A 400 8.70 -20.07 20.24
C TRP A 400 9.49 -20.05 18.93
N GLY A 401 10.82 -20.21 19.02
CA GLY A 401 11.69 -20.41 17.87
C GLY A 401 11.28 -21.64 17.06
N GLU A 402 11.05 -22.77 17.73
CA GLU A 402 10.61 -24.01 17.08
C GLU A 402 9.27 -23.85 16.33
N MET A 403 8.28 -23.17 16.93
CA MET A 403 7.01 -22.91 16.24
C MET A 403 7.21 -22.03 15.00
N VAL A 404 7.99 -20.96 15.12
CA VAL A 404 8.29 -20.05 14.00
C VAL A 404 9.04 -20.77 12.88
N ASP A 405 10.02 -21.60 13.21
CA ASP A 405 10.76 -22.43 12.25
C ASP A 405 9.84 -23.44 11.55
N ARG A 406 8.91 -24.06 12.28
CA ARG A 406 7.89 -24.95 11.70
C ARG A 406 6.96 -24.21 10.74
N CYS A 407 6.49 -23.00 11.08
CA CYS A 407 5.72 -22.16 10.17
C CYS A 407 6.47 -21.88 8.87
N MET A 408 7.81 -21.72 8.96
CA MET A 408 8.69 -21.46 7.82
C MET A 408 9.29 -22.73 7.19
N SER A 409 8.74 -23.93 7.45
CA SER A 409 9.28 -25.15 6.83
C SER A 409 9.23 -25.05 5.30
N LYS A 410 10.28 -25.57 4.66
CA LYS A 410 10.36 -25.66 3.19
C LYS A 410 9.34 -26.62 2.61
N ASP A 411 8.97 -27.67 3.34
CA ASP A 411 7.86 -28.55 2.96
C ASP A 411 6.56 -27.99 3.56
N PRO A 412 5.59 -27.54 2.74
CA PRO A 412 4.32 -27.03 3.23
C PRO A 412 3.57 -28.05 4.11
N ASN A 413 3.78 -29.36 3.92
CA ASN A 413 3.11 -30.39 4.72
C ASN A 413 3.60 -30.47 6.16
N GLU A 414 4.80 -29.97 6.45
CA GLU A 414 5.38 -29.93 7.81
C GLU A 414 4.95 -28.69 8.61
N ARG A 415 4.41 -27.68 7.92
CA ARG A 415 3.95 -26.45 8.57
C ARG A 415 2.68 -26.72 9.36
N PRO A 416 2.51 -26.11 10.55
CA PRO A 416 1.24 -26.15 11.28
C PRO A 416 0.13 -25.53 10.44
N ASP A 417 -1.12 -25.92 10.71
CA ASP A 417 -2.26 -25.17 10.19
C ASP A 417 -2.47 -23.90 11.05
N VAL A 418 -3.25 -22.94 10.55
CA VAL A 418 -3.38 -21.65 11.25
C VAL A 418 -4.05 -21.78 12.63
N VAL A 419 -4.87 -22.83 12.85
CA VAL A 419 -5.54 -23.09 14.12
C VAL A 419 -4.54 -23.65 15.14
N GLU A 420 -3.64 -24.53 14.71
CA GLU A 420 -2.53 -25.01 15.54
C GLU A 420 -1.63 -23.85 15.98
N VAL A 421 -1.25 -22.95 15.05
CA VAL A 421 -0.47 -21.75 15.38
C VAL A 421 -1.21 -20.90 16.41
N ALA A 422 -2.51 -20.66 16.22
CA ALA A 422 -3.32 -19.89 17.15
C ALA A 422 -3.36 -20.47 18.56
N ARG A 423 -3.62 -21.78 18.68
CA ARG A 423 -3.67 -22.47 19.98
C ARG A 423 -2.31 -22.45 20.68
N PHE A 424 -1.22 -22.59 19.93
CA PHE A 424 0.12 -22.52 20.50
C PHE A 424 0.38 -21.17 21.16
N TRP A 425 0.09 -20.06 20.47
CA TRP A 425 0.34 -18.73 21.01
C TRP A 425 -0.61 -18.38 22.16
N GLU A 426 -1.86 -18.85 22.12
CA GLU A 426 -2.78 -18.74 23.26
C GLU A 426 -2.21 -19.43 24.51
N ALA A 427 -1.76 -20.67 24.40
CA ALA A 427 -1.16 -21.40 25.51
C ALA A 427 0.16 -20.75 25.99
N ALA A 428 1.01 -20.32 25.06
CA ALA A 428 2.26 -19.63 25.37
C ALA A 428 2.02 -18.32 26.15
N TRP A 429 0.97 -17.58 25.81
CA TRP A 429 0.59 -16.35 26.49
C TRP A 429 0.06 -16.61 27.90
N GLU A 430 -0.78 -17.63 28.07
CA GLU A 430 -1.31 -18.04 29.38
C GLU A 430 -0.19 -18.46 30.34
N GLU A 431 0.89 -19.05 29.84
CA GLU A 431 2.04 -19.43 30.66
C GLU A 431 2.97 -18.25 31.03
N ALA A 432 2.98 -17.18 30.23
CA ALA A 432 3.80 -16.00 30.46
C ALA A 432 3.14 -14.96 31.37
N SER A 433 1.80 -15.01 31.49
CA SER A 433 0.96 -14.14 32.34
C SER A 433 0.89 -14.65 33.78
#